data_AF-A0A7X7G9E5-F1
#
_entry.id   AF-A0A7X7G9E5-F1
#
_cell.length_a   1.000
_cell.length_b   1.000
_cell.length_c   1.000
_cell.angle_alpha   90.00
_cell.angle_beta   90.00
_cell.angle_gamma   90.00
#
_symmetry.space_group_name_H-M   'P 1'
#
loop_
_entity.id
_entity.type
_entity.pdbx_description
1 polymer ?
#
loop_
_entity_poly.entity_id
_entity_poly.type
_entity_poly.pdbx_seq_one_letter_code
_entity_poly.pdbx_strand_id
1 'polypeptide(L)'
;MWLGGQLTVSALVLPVARRRLDEAARADLMRTLGRRLGIATVVAFVPLQVATGVLLAAHKGVTWASLADPGYGRLLAGKLTAFVLVMLAAGLHGWANGAGRPALARALAVSSLLGSLVVVLLATALPVS
;
A
#
# COMPACT_ATOMS: atom_id res chain seq x y z
N MET A 1 5.43 -2.76 0.27
CA MET A 1 5.66 -1.72 1.28
C MET A 1 4.71 -0.56 1.01
N TRP A 2 4.11 0.05 2.05
CA TRP A 2 3.21 1.20 1.87
C TRP A 2 3.99 2.47 1.51
N LEU A 3 3.32 3.41 0.84
CA LEU A 3 3.87 4.65 0.30
C LEU A 3 4.60 5.47 1.37
N GLY A 4 4.06 5.58 2.59
CA GLY A 4 4.70 6.28 3.70
C GLY A 4 6.06 5.68 4.06
N GLY A 5 6.14 4.35 4.18
CA GLY A 5 7.41 3.66 4.41
C GLY A 5 8.40 3.81 3.26
N GLN A 6 7.92 3.87 2.01
CA GLN A 6 8.77 4.17 0.84
C GLN A 6 9.37 5.55 0.91
N LEU A 7 8.54 6.55 1.25
CA LEU A 7 8.98 7.92 1.38
C LEU A 7 9.96 8.06 2.55
N THR A 8 9.69 7.50 3.72
CA THR A 8 10.62 7.52 4.85
C THR A 8 11.96 6.89 4.48
N VAL A 9 11.96 5.69 3.88
CA VAL A 9 13.20 5.03 3.50
C VAL A 9 13.94 5.81 2.42
N SER A 10 13.25 6.29 1.39
CA SER A 10 13.89 6.94 0.25
C SER A 10 14.37 8.36 0.56
N ALA A 11 13.64 9.12 1.37
CA ALA A 11 13.93 10.51 1.69
C ALA A 11 14.84 10.65 2.92
N LEU A 12 14.71 9.78 3.93
CA LEU A 12 15.42 9.94 5.20
C LEU A 12 16.55 8.92 5.39
N VAL A 13 16.31 7.64 5.05
CA VAL A 13 17.27 6.56 5.35
C VAL A 13 18.31 6.41 4.24
N LEU A 14 17.85 6.29 3.00
CA LEU A 14 18.68 5.98 1.84
C LEU A 14 19.75 7.05 1.54
N PRO A 15 19.51 8.37 1.70
CA PRO A 15 20.54 9.37 1.48
C PRO A 15 21.68 9.27 2.49
N VAL A 16 21.36 9.00 3.76
CA VAL A 16 22.36 8.83 4.82
C VAL A 16 23.13 7.53 4.63
N ALA A 17 22.44 6.43 4.34
CA ALA A 17 23.05 5.14 4.07
C ALA A 17 24.02 5.20 2.88
N ARG A 18 23.63 5.88 1.79
CA ARG A 18 24.51 6.07 0.61
C ARG A 18 25.80 6.83 0.91
N ARG A 19 25.81 7.70 1.92
CA ARG A 19 26.99 8.50 2.29
C ARG A 19 27.91 7.81 3.32
N ARG A 20 27.38 6.85 4.08
CA ARG A 20 28.05 6.32 5.28
C ARG A 20 28.35 4.82 5.21
N LEU A 21 27.70 4.08 4.33
CA LEU A 21 27.83 2.62 4.22
C LEU A 21 28.40 2.22 2.87
N ASP A 22 29.16 1.13 2.86
CA ASP A 22 29.53 0.43 1.63
C ASP A 22 28.31 -0.27 0.99
N GLU A 23 28.50 -0.77 -0.22
CA GLU A 23 27.40 -1.37 -1.00
C GLU A 23 26.80 -2.59 -0.30
N ALA A 24 27.65 -3.44 0.29
CA ALA A 24 27.22 -4.66 0.95
C ALA A 24 26.40 -4.39 2.22
N ALA A 25 26.89 -3.51 3.12
CA ALA A 25 26.16 -3.14 4.33
C ALA A 25 24.88 -2.37 4.00
N ARG A 26 24.89 -1.53 2.96
CA ARG A 26 23.68 -0.85 2.50
C ARG A 26 22.63 -1.83 2.00
N ALA A 27 23.01 -2.81 1.19
CA ALA A 27 22.10 -3.81 0.66
C ALA A 27 21.47 -4.64 1.79
N ASP A 28 22.26 -5.06 2.78
CA ASP A 28 21.77 -5.81 3.93
C ASP A 28 20.83 -4.98 4.82
N LEU A 29 21.17 -3.72 5.07
CA LEU A 29 20.31 -2.78 5.79
C LEU A 29 18.96 -2.63 5.09
N MET A 30 18.95 -2.38 3.78
CA MET A 30 17.71 -2.20 3.01
C MET A 30 16.85 -3.47 3.01
N ARG A 31 17.47 -4.64 2.89
CA ARG A 31 16.77 -5.94 2.98
C ARG A 31 16.13 -6.14 4.35
N THR A 32 16.86 -5.86 5.43
CA THR A 32 16.37 -6.01 6.80
C THR A 32 15.27 -5.00 7.12
N LEU A 33 15.43 -3.74 6.71
CA LEU A 33 14.38 -2.71 6.85
C LEU A 33 13.12 -3.11 6.11
N GLY A 34 13.25 -3.51 4.84
CA GLY A 34 12.14 -3.95 4.01
C GLY A 34 11.35 -5.10 4.65
N ARG A 35 12.06 -6.10 5.20
CA ARG A 35 11.44 -7.22 5.92
C ARG A 35 10.67 -6.75 7.16
N ARG A 36 11.28 -5.95 8.02
CA ARG A 36 10.65 -5.45 9.26
C ARG A 36 9.41 -4.58 8.97
N LEU A 37 9.53 -3.67 8.00
CA LEU A 37 8.40 -2.83 7.58
C LEU A 37 7.29 -3.66 6.94
N GLY A 38 7.63 -4.70 6.18
CA GLY A 38 6.66 -5.65 5.64
C GLY A 38 5.87 -6.35 6.74
N ILE A 39 6.56 -6.88 7.76
CA ILE A 39 5.93 -7.51 8.93
C ILE A 39 5.04 -6.52 9.67
N ALA A 40 5.54 -5.32 9.98
CA ALA A 40 4.74 -4.29 10.66
C ALA A 40 3.49 -3.90 9.86
N THR A 41 3.59 -3.86 8.52
CA THR A 41 2.45 -3.59 7.65
C THR A 41 1.37 -4.66 7.79
N VAL A 42 1.75 -5.94 7.71
CA VAL A 42 0.80 -7.06 7.75
C VAL A 42 0.23 -7.26 9.15
N VAL A 43 1.05 -7.18 10.20
CA VAL A 43 0.66 -7.52 11.57
C VAL A 43 -0.02 -6.36 12.29
N ALA A 44 0.31 -5.10 11.96
CA ALA A 44 -0.24 -3.94 12.65
C ALA A 44 -1.09 -3.05 11.73
N PHE A 45 -0.53 -2.53 10.64
CA PHE A 45 -1.22 -1.51 9.85
C PHE A 45 -2.43 -2.03 9.06
N VAL A 46 -2.37 -3.25 8.53
CA VAL A 46 -3.51 -3.85 7.82
C VAL A 46 -4.66 -4.11 8.80
N PRO A 47 -4.47 -4.81 9.94
CA PRO A 47 -5.54 -4.97 10.92
C PRO A 47 -6.11 -3.65 11.42
N LEU A 48 -5.26 -2.66 11.69
CA LEU A 48 -5.69 -1.34 12.15
C LEU A 48 -6.55 -0.63 11.09
N GLN A 49 -6.15 -0.66 9.83
CA GLN A 49 -6.94 -0.06 8.74
C GLN A 49 -8.27 -0.79 8.52
N VAL A 50 -8.28 -2.12 8.59
CA VAL A 50 -9.52 -2.90 8.47
C VAL A 50 -10.46 -2.59 9.63
N ALA A 51 -9.95 -2.61 10.87
CA ALA A 51 -10.75 -2.30 12.05
C ALA A 51 -11.34 -0.89 12.00
N THR A 52 -10.52 0.11 11.70
CA THR A 52 -10.99 1.50 11.59
C THR A 52 -11.94 1.70 10.41
N GLY A 53 -11.71 1.03 9.27
CA GLY A 53 -12.62 1.04 8.14
C GLY A 53 -13.99 0.43 8.46
N VAL A 54 -14.02 -0.72 9.14
CA VAL A 54 -15.26 -1.38 9.58
C VAL A 54 -16.01 -0.51 10.59
N LEU A 55 -15.32 0.05 11.57
CA LEU A 55 -15.94 0.95 12.56
C LEU A 55 -16.54 2.19 11.89
N LEU A 56 -15.84 2.79 10.93
CA LEU A 56 -16.34 3.94 10.17
C LEU A 56 -17.54 3.59 9.29
N ALA A 57 -17.51 2.42 8.64
CA ALA A 57 -18.63 1.91 7.84
C ALA A 57 -19.87 1.69 8.73
N ALA A 58 -19.70 1.06 9.89
CA ALA A 58 -20.78 0.86 10.86
C ALA A 58 -21.33 2.19 11.37
N HIS A 59 -20.47 3.14 11.74
CA HIS A 59 -20.88 4.47 12.19
C HIS A 59 -21.67 5.26 11.12
N LYS A 60 -21.35 5.04 9.83
CA LYS A 60 -22.07 5.65 8.69
C LYS A 60 -23.27 4.83 8.21
N GLY A 61 -23.62 3.73 8.87
CA GLY A 61 -24.74 2.86 8.47
C GLY A 61 -24.55 2.16 7.12
N VAL A 62 -23.30 1.99 6.67
CA VAL A 62 -22.98 1.33 5.39
C VAL A 62 -23.32 -0.15 5.46
N THR A 63 -24.17 -0.61 4.55
CA THR A 63 -24.53 -2.02 4.38
C THR A 63 -23.98 -2.57 3.05
N TRP A 64 -24.00 -3.89 2.85
CA TRP A 64 -23.62 -4.46 1.54
C TRP A 64 -24.46 -3.91 0.38
N ALA A 65 -25.76 -3.68 0.63
CA ALA A 65 -26.66 -3.07 -0.34
C ALA A 65 -26.23 -1.63 -0.70
N SER A 66 -25.71 -0.88 0.28
CA SER A 66 -25.25 0.49 0.05
C SER A 66 -24.08 0.59 -0.94
N LEU A 67 -23.34 -0.50 -1.22
CA LEU A 67 -22.28 -0.49 -2.23
C LEU A 67 -22.83 -0.40 -3.67
N ALA A 68 -24.07 -0.81 -3.90
CA ALA A 68 -24.74 -0.70 -5.20
C ALA A 68 -25.35 0.69 -5.44
N ASP A 69 -25.49 1.50 -4.39
CA ASP A 69 -26.16 2.80 -4.48
C ASP A 69 -25.37 3.79 -5.37
N PRO A 70 -26.08 4.51 -6.27
CA PRO A 70 -25.49 5.60 -7.02
C PRO A 70 -24.84 6.66 -6.14
N GLY A 71 -23.67 7.16 -6.55
CA GLY A 71 -22.94 8.19 -5.80
C GLY A 71 -22.01 7.59 -4.76
N TYR A 72 -22.35 7.73 -3.47
CA TYR A 72 -21.48 7.35 -2.35
C TYR A 72 -21.13 5.86 -2.35
N GLY A 73 -22.13 5.01 -2.61
CA GLY A 73 -22.00 3.54 -2.62
C GLY A 73 -20.99 3.01 -3.63
N ARG A 74 -21.19 3.35 -4.91
CA ARG A 74 -20.27 2.97 -5.98
C ARG A 74 -18.86 3.54 -5.78
N LEU A 75 -18.73 4.75 -5.23
CA LEU A 75 -17.42 5.33 -4.91
C LEU A 75 -16.70 4.51 -3.82
N LEU A 76 -17.42 4.11 -2.77
CA LEU A 76 -16.89 3.26 -1.71
C LEU A 76 -16.49 1.87 -2.24
N ALA A 77 -17.31 1.25 -3.08
CA ALA A 77 -16.99 -0.01 -3.75
C ALA A 77 -15.72 0.11 -4.61
N GLY A 78 -15.56 1.22 -5.34
CA GLY A 78 -14.34 1.53 -6.09
C GLY A 78 -13.11 1.63 -5.20
N LYS A 79 -13.20 2.32 -4.06
CA LYS A 79 -12.10 2.41 -3.07
C LYS A 79 -11.70 1.04 -2.51
N LEU A 80 -12.68 0.22 -2.14
CA LEU A 80 -12.43 -1.13 -1.63
C LEU A 80 -11.77 -2.02 -2.68
N THR A 81 -12.26 -1.99 -3.92
CA THR A 81 -11.68 -2.76 -5.03
C THR A 81 -10.22 -2.37 -5.26
N ALA A 82 -9.96 -1.07 -5.35
CA ALA A 82 -8.62 -0.57 -5.60
C ALA A 82 -7.66 -0.90 -4.43
N PHE A 83 -8.12 -0.83 -3.18
CA PHE A 83 -7.36 -1.26 -2.02
C PHE A 83 -6.97 -2.74 -2.10
N VAL A 84 -7.92 -3.62 -2.43
CA VAL A 84 -7.67 -5.07 -2.59
C VAL A 84 -6.63 -5.32 -3.70
N LEU A 85 -6.78 -4.68 -4.85
CA LEU A 85 -5.83 -4.81 -5.96
C LEU A 85 -4.42 -4.37 -5.58
N VAL A 86 -4.29 -3.25 -4.86
CA VAL A 86 -2.99 -2.76 -4.37
C VAL A 86 -2.38 -3.73 -3.35
N MET A 87 -3.17 -4.32 -2.45
CA MET A 87 -2.67 -5.32 -1.50
C MET A 87 -2.22 -6.61 -2.18
N LEU A 88 -2.98 -7.11 -3.16
CA LEU A 88 -2.58 -8.27 -3.94
C LEU A 88 -1.26 -8.00 -4.68
N ALA A 89 -1.13 -6.86 -5.35
CA ALA A 89 0.08 -6.48 -6.07
C ALA A 89 1.29 -6.31 -5.13
N ALA A 90 1.09 -5.70 -3.96
CA ALA A 90 2.13 -5.56 -2.94
C ALA A 90 2.57 -6.90 -2.34
N GLY A 91 1.64 -7.81 -2.10
CA GLY A 91 1.91 -9.18 -1.63
C GLY A 91 2.69 -9.98 -2.68
N LEU A 92 2.23 -9.98 -3.93
CA LEU A 92 2.91 -10.63 -5.04
C LEU A 92 4.32 -10.05 -5.25
N HIS A 93 4.51 -8.74 -5.07
CA HIS A 93 5.83 -8.10 -5.20
C HIS A 93 6.80 -8.61 -4.12
N GLY A 94 6.32 -8.75 -2.88
CA GLY A 94 7.10 -9.31 -1.78
C GLY A 94 7.52 -10.76 -2.06
N TRP A 95 6.60 -11.57 -2.56
CA TRP A 95 6.87 -12.95 -2.97
C TRP A 95 7.87 -13.02 -4.12
N ALA A 96 7.68 -12.23 -5.18
CA ALA A 96 8.56 -12.23 -6.36
C ALA A 96 9.99 -11.83 -6.02
N ASN A 97 10.19 -10.89 -5.08
CA ASN A 97 11.50 -10.54 -4.56
C ASN A 97 12.14 -11.69 -3.76
N GLY A 98 11.36 -12.37 -2.90
CA GLY A 98 11.84 -13.54 -2.16
C GLY A 98 12.21 -14.73 -3.05
N ALA A 99 11.52 -14.88 -4.19
CA ALA A 99 11.74 -15.94 -5.17
C ALA A 99 12.84 -15.61 -6.22
N GLY A 100 13.54 -14.47 -6.11
CA GLY A 100 14.59 -14.08 -7.05
C GLY A 100 14.10 -13.74 -8.46
N ARG A 101 12.87 -13.22 -8.61
CA ARG A 101 12.24 -12.87 -9.91
C ARG A 101 12.18 -11.35 -10.12
N PRO A 102 13.29 -10.68 -10.48
CA PRO A 102 13.39 -9.22 -10.48
C PRO A 102 12.49 -8.53 -11.53
N ALA A 103 12.29 -9.14 -12.71
CA ALA A 103 11.42 -8.59 -13.75
C ALA A 103 9.95 -8.52 -13.31
N LEU A 104 9.47 -9.58 -12.65
CA LEU A 104 8.11 -9.66 -12.11
C LEU A 104 7.94 -8.67 -10.94
N ALA A 105 8.92 -8.58 -10.05
CA ALA A 105 8.91 -7.62 -8.95
C ALA A 105 8.81 -6.17 -9.48
N ARG A 106 9.54 -5.83 -10.55
CA ARG A 106 9.49 -4.49 -11.16
C ARG A 106 8.12 -4.18 -11.78
N ALA A 107 7.53 -5.13 -12.50
CA ALA A 107 6.20 -4.97 -13.08
C ALA A 107 5.14 -4.73 -11.99
N LEU A 108 5.16 -5.52 -10.92
CA LEU A 108 4.21 -5.39 -9.79
C LEU A 108 4.37 -4.08 -9.01
N ALA A 109 5.61 -3.56 -8.92
CA ALA A 109 5.86 -2.25 -8.31
C ALA A 109 5.24 -1.12 -9.14
N VAL A 110 5.41 -1.15 -10.47
CA VAL A 110 4.81 -0.17 -11.39
C VAL A 110 3.29 -0.26 -11.35
N SER A 111 2.72 -1.47 -11.39
CA SER A 111 1.27 -1.67 -11.29
C SER A 111 0.70 -1.17 -9.96
N SER A 112 1.40 -1.38 -8.83
CA SER A 112 0.98 -0.87 -7.52
C SER A 112 1.04 0.66 -7.45
N LEU A 113 2.03 1.28 -8.08
CA LEU A 113 2.17 2.73 -8.17
C LEU A 113 1.03 3.36 -8.97
N LEU A 114 0.73 2.80 -10.15
CA LEU A 114 -0.39 3.24 -10.99
C LEU A 114 -1.73 3.03 -10.28
N GLY A 115 -1.94 1.88 -9.65
CA GLY A 115 -3.14 1.61 -8.85
C GLY A 115 -3.30 2.59 -7.69
N SER A 116 -2.22 2.90 -6.98
CA SER A 116 -2.23 3.89 -5.90
C SER A 116 -2.56 5.30 -6.40
N LEU A 117 -2.06 5.69 -7.58
CA LEU A 117 -2.39 6.97 -8.20
C LEU A 117 -3.88 7.06 -8.55
N VAL A 118 -4.46 5.99 -9.10
CA VAL A 118 -5.91 5.91 -9.38
C VAL A 118 -6.72 6.05 -8.10
N VAL A 119 -6.33 5.38 -7.00
CA VAL A 119 -7.00 5.50 -5.69
C VAL A 119 -6.99 6.96 -5.21
N VAL A 120 -5.85 7.63 -5.31
CA VAL A 120 -5.69 9.04 -4.91
C VAL A 120 -6.57 9.94 -5.78
N LEU A 121 -6.58 9.75 -7.11
CA LEU A 121 -7.40 10.52 -8.03
C LEU A 121 -8.90 10.33 -7.76
N LEU A 122 -9.33 9.08 -7.50
CA LEU A 122 -10.70 8.77 -7.07
C LEU A 122 -11.04 9.41 -5.70
N ALA A 123 -10.06 9.50 -4.80
CA ALA A 123 -10.24 10.16 -3.51
C ALA A 123 -10.37 11.68 -3.65
N THR A 124 -9.66 12.30 -4.60
CA THR A 124 -9.77 13.75 -4.89
C THR A 124 -11.02 14.11 -5.70
N ALA A 125 -11.64 13.15 -6.38
CA ALA A 125 -12.86 13.35 -7.14
C ALA A 125 -14.15 13.36 -6.29
N LEU A 126 -14.03 13.43 -4.96
CA LEU A 126 -15.19 13.58 -4.08
C LEU A 126 -15.92 14.90 -4.40
N PRO A 127 -17.22 14.88 -4.73
CA PRO A 127 -18.03 16.08 -4.68
C PRO A 127 -18.04 16.58 -3.24
N VAL A 128 -17.71 17.85 -3.04
CA VAL A 128 -18.11 18.55 -1.82
C VAL A 128 -19.64 18.60 -1.85
N SER A 129 -20.27 17.85 -0.94
CA SER A 129 -21.68 18.04 -0.62
C SER A 129 -21.83 19.30 0.23
#